data_AF-A0A0S8BQZ0-F1
#
_entry.id   AF-A0A0S8BQZ0-F1
#
_cell.length_a   1.000
_cell.length_b   1.000
_cell.length_c   1.000
_cell.angle_alpha   90.00
_cell.angle_beta   90.00
_cell.angle_gamma   90.00
#
_symmetry.space_group_name_H-M   'P 1'
#
loop_
_entity.id
_entity.type
_entity.pdbx_description
1 polymer ?
#
loop_
_entity_poly.entity_id
_entity_poly.type
_entity_poly.pdbx_seq_one_letter_code
_entity_poly.pdbx_strand_id
1 'polypeptide(L)'
;MEYATLKEKIAAEKVARAERHSNYETVFNKALAEGLLAGQNAQPRAMKITDSFTGQTWVEESGLCGFAWVIVKAANKGFGHWLLKSGRARKSYYGGAEIWVSEFGQSYERKAAMASAMATVFNDAGFDSYAGSRLD
;
A
#
# COMPACT_ATOMS: atom_id res chain seq x y z
N MET A 1 -27.80 22.58 -23.12
CA MET A 1 -27.24 22.78 -21.77
C MET A 1 -27.48 21.50 -21.00
N GLU A 2 -26.42 20.88 -20.47
CA GLU A 2 -26.47 19.53 -19.87
C GLU A 2 -27.19 19.51 -18.50
N TYR A 3 -27.42 20.69 -17.88
CA TYR A 3 -28.17 20.85 -16.62
C TYR A 3 -29.00 22.15 -16.64
N ALA A 4 -30.19 22.15 -16.03
CA ALA A 4 -31.10 23.31 -16.02
C ALA A 4 -30.80 24.29 -14.86
N THR A 5 -30.19 23.82 -13.76
CA THR A 5 -29.77 24.69 -12.64
C THR A 5 -28.41 24.31 -12.04
N LEU A 6 -27.79 25.26 -11.32
CA LEU A 6 -26.56 25.01 -10.54
C LEU A 6 -26.77 23.95 -9.45
N LYS A 7 -27.96 23.87 -8.85
CA LYS A 7 -28.30 22.89 -7.82
C LYS A 7 -28.30 21.46 -8.38
N GLU A 8 -28.86 21.28 -9.58
CA GLU A 8 -28.84 20.00 -10.29
C GLU A 8 -27.41 19.57 -10.63
N LYS A 9 -26.57 20.51 -11.09
CA LYS A 9 -25.16 20.24 -11.35
C LYS A 9 -24.42 19.78 -10.09
N ILE A 10 -24.58 20.48 -8.97
CA ILE A 10 -23.94 20.10 -7.68
C ILE A 10 -24.41 18.73 -7.21
N ALA A 11 -25.70 18.43 -7.34
CA ALA A 11 -26.25 17.12 -6.98
C ALA A 11 -25.66 16.00 -7.83
N ALA A 12 -25.59 16.19 -9.16
CA ALA A 12 -25.00 15.22 -10.09
C ALA A 12 -23.50 15.01 -9.80
N GLU A 13 -22.73 16.08 -9.58
CA GLU A 13 -21.31 15.99 -9.24
C GLU A 13 -21.07 15.26 -7.90
N LYS A 14 -21.96 15.44 -6.93
CA LYS A 14 -21.91 14.75 -5.63
C LYS A 14 -22.11 13.24 -5.79
N VAL A 15 -23.07 12.83 -6.62
CA VAL A 15 -23.30 11.40 -6.94
C VAL A 15 -22.08 10.81 -7.63
N ALA A 16 -21.59 11.46 -8.70
CA ALA A 16 -20.40 11.01 -9.41
C ALA A 16 -19.16 10.93 -8.51
N ARG A 17 -19.02 11.84 -7.53
CA ARG A 17 -17.95 11.77 -6.54
C ARG A 17 -18.09 10.57 -5.60
N ALA A 18 -19.29 10.28 -5.14
CA ALA A 18 -19.56 9.13 -4.27
C ALA A 18 -19.26 7.82 -5.00
N GLU A 19 -19.66 7.69 -6.26
CA GLU A 19 -19.35 6.54 -7.11
C GLU A 19 -17.83 6.35 -7.29
N ARG A 20 -17.10 7.44 -7.59
CA ARG A 20 -15.62 7.39 -7.68
C ARG A 20 -14.99 6.92 -6.36
N HIS A 21 -15.45 7.43 -5.23
CA HIS A 21 -14.92 7.02 -3.93
C HIS A 21 -15.24 5.54 -3.63
N SER A 22 -16.42 5.05 -4.03
CA SER A 22 -16.76 3.63 -3.93
C SER A 22 -15.80 2.78 -4.77
N ASN A 23 -15.48 3.20 -5.99
CA ASN A 23 -14.51 2.49 -6.83
C ASN A 23 -13.10 2.48 -6.20
N TYR A 24 -12.67 3.60 -5.63
CA TYR A 24 -11.39 3.67 -4.89
C TYR A 24 -11.36 2.71 -3.70
N GLU A 25 -12.45 2.60 -2.96
CA GLU A 25 -12.59 1.66 -1.84
C GLU A 25 -12.49 0.21 -2.33
N THR A 26 -13.18 -0.14 -3.43
CA THR A 26 -13.10 -1.46 -4.04
C THR A 26 -11.67 -1.82 -4.47
N VAL A 27 -10.98 -0.91 -5.15
CA VAL A 27 -9.60 -1.13 -5.59
C VAL A 27 -8.66 -1.28 -4.39
N PHE A 28 -8.82 -0.44 -3.36
CA PHE A 28 -8.01 -0.53 -2.15
C PHE A 28 -8.20 -1.86 -1.42
N ASN A 29 -9.44 -2.30 -1.24
CA ASN A 29 -9.73 -3.56 -0.56
C ASN A 29 -9.24 -4.77 -1.36
N LYS A 30 -9.31 -4.72 -2.69
CA LYS A 30 -8.70 -5.74 -3.56
C LYS A 30 -7.19 -5.78 -3.38
N ALA A 31 -6.52 -4.63 -3.43
CA ALA A 31 -5.07 -4.54 -3.25
C ALA A 31 -4.65 -5.07 -1.88
N LEU A 32 -5.38 -4.73 -0.82
CA LEU A 32 -5.11 -5.24 0.53
C LEU A 32 -5.25 -6.77 0.58
N ALA A 33 -6.32 -7.34 0.02
CA ALA A 33 -6.55 -8.78 0.01
C ALA A 33 -5.46 -9.54 -0.75
N GLU A 34 -5.11 -9.08 -1.95
CA GLU A 34 -4.05 -9.69 -2.76
C GLU A 34 -2.66 -9.51 -2.13
N GLY A 35 -2.41 -8.34 -1.54
CA GLY A 35 -1.19 -8.04 -0.79
C GLY A 35 -1.01 -8.96 0.41
N LEU A 36 -2.07 -9.14 1.22
CA LEU A 36 -2.05 -10.05 2.36
C LEU A 36 -1.78 -11.49 1.92
N LEU A 37 -2.45 -11.95 0.86
CA LEU A 37 -2.23 -13.29 0.32
C LEU A 37 -0.78 -13.47 -0.17
N ALA A 38 -0.23 -12.48 -0.88
CA ALA A 38 1.15 -12.50 -1.35
C ALA A 38 2.16 -12.56 -0.19
N GLY A 39 1.97 -11.75 0.85
CA GLY A 39 2.84 -11.76 2.03
C GLY A 39 2.70 -13.04 2.89
N GLN A 40 1.53 -13.66 2.92
CA GLN A 40 1.32 -14.96 3.59
C GLN A 40 2.04 -16.09 2.83
N ASN A 41 1.93 -16.09 1.50
CA ASN A 41 2.53 -17.10 0.63
C ASN A 41 4.03 -16.93 0.45
N ALA A 42 4.56 -15.72 0.65
CA ALA A 42 5.99 -15.47 0.65
C ALA A 42 6.68 -16.38 1.68
N GLN A 43 7.73 -17.07 1.22
CA GLN A 43 8.55 -17.95 2.03
C GLN A 43 9.87 -17.25 2.34
N PRO A 44 10.03 -16.68 3.55
CA PRO A 44 11.26 -16.01 3.89
C PRO A 44 12.41 -17.01 3.96
N ARG A 45 13.60 -16.55 3.59
CA ARG A 45 14.82 -17.31 3.80
C ARG A 45 15.26 -17.12 5.24
N ALA A 46 15.22 -18.22 6.01
CA ALA A 46 15.68 -18.22 7.39
C ALA A 46 17.11 -17.65 7.50
N MET A 47 17.33 -16.83 8.54
CA MET A 47 18.61 -16.20 8.81
C MET A 47 19.24 -16.85 10.05
N LYS A 48 20.50 -17.27 9.91
CA LYS A 48 21.33 -17.69 11.05
C LYS A 48 22.09 -16.48 11.58
N ILE A 49 21.89 -16.19 12.86
CA ILE A 49 22.52 -15.06 13.53
C ILE A 49 23.50 -15.63 14.56
N THR A 50 24.74 -15.15 14.54
CA THR A 50 25.77 -15.55 15.49
C THR A 50 26.29 -14.32 16.20
N ASP A 51 26.17 -14.31 17.53
CA ASP A 51 26.78 -13.31 18.39
C ASP A 51 28.29 -13.54 18.42
N SER A 52 29.07 -12.56 17.97
CA SER A 52 30.52 -12.66 17.90
C SER A 52 31.21 -12.59 19.27
N PHE A 53 30.53 -12.07 20.29
CA PHE A 53 31.07 -11.95 21.65
C PHE A 53 30.80 -13.20 22.48
N THR A 54 29.57 -13.73 22.42
CA THR A 54 29.18 -14.93 23.22
C THR A 54 29.32 -16.25 22.45
N GLY A 55 29.42 -16.20 21.11
CA GLY A 55 29.38 -17.37 20.25
C GLY A 55 28.00 -18.02 20.10
N GLN A 56 26.97 -17.48 20.76
CA GLN A 56 25.61 -18.00 20.69
C GLN A 56 25.05 -17.82 19.28
N THR A 57 24.28 -18.81 18.84
CA THR A 57 23.66 -18.81 17.52
C THR A 57 22.16 -19.04 17.65
N TRP A 58 21.40 -18.28 16.88
CA TRP A 58 19.95 -18.37 16.78
C TRP A 58 19.56 -18.41 15.30
N VAL A 59 18.39 -18.99 15.03
CA VAL A 59 17.80 -19.03 13.69
C VAL A 59 16.50 -18.25 13.73
N GLU A 60 16.39 -17.24 12.88
CA GLU A 60 15.15 -16.49 12.66
C GLU A 60 14.50 -16.98 11.36
N GLU A 61 13.40 -17.71 11.52
CA GLU A 61 12.64 -18.30 10.41
C GLU A 61 11.89 -17.24 9.59
N SER A 62 11.63 -16.07 10.18
CA SER A 62 10.97 -14.95 9.49
C SER A 62 11.89 -14.21 8.51
N GLY A 63 13.16 -14.62 8.44
CA GLY A 63 14.19 -14.06 7.57
C GLY A 63 14.72 -12.73 8.07
N LEU A 64 15.09 -11.86 7.14
CA LEU A 64 15.67 -10.55 7.46
C LEU A 64 14.64 -9.61 8.08
N CYS A 65 15.10 -8.77 9.01
CA CYS A 65 14.30 -7.67 9.54
C CYS A 65 14.23 -6.51 8.55
N GLY A 66 13.04 -5.93 8.36
CA GLY A 66 12.89 -4.74 7.53
C GLY A 66 11.47 -4.22 7.39
N PHE A 67 11.35 -3.26 6.47
CA PHE A 67 10.13 -2.51 6.21
C PHE A 67 9.76 -2.55 4.72
N ALA A 68 8.48 -2.34 4.45
CA ALA A 68 8.00 -2.08 3.10
C ALA A 68 6.86 -1.06 3.10
N TRP A 69 6.66 -0.45 1.95
CA TRP A 69 5.65 0.57 1.71
C TRP A 69 5.26 0.61 0.24
N VAL A 70 4.13 1.24 -0.06
CA VAL A 70 3.65 1.49 -1.42
C VAL A 70 3.46 2.99 -1.61
N ILE A 71 3.99 3.54 -2.69
CA ILE A 71 3.79 4.95 -3.04
C ILE A 71 2.88 5.02 -4.26
N VAL A 72 1.73 5.65 -4.09
CA VAL A 72 0.83 6.05 -5.18
C VAL A 72 1.18 7.48 -5.57
N LYS A 73 1.49 7.71 -6.85
CA LYS A 73 1.82 9.06 -7.33
C LYS A 73 0.60 9.99 -7.24
N ALA A 74 0.87 11.30 -7.23
CA ALA A 74 -0.15 12.35 -7.17
C ALA A 74 -1.06 12.33 -5.92
N ALA A 75 -0.48 12.59 -4.75
CA ALA A 75 -1.20 12.77 -3.48
C ALA A 75 -2.19 13.97 -3.43
N ASN A 76 -2.17 14.87 -4.42
CA ASN A 76 -2.98 16.09 -4.44
C ASN A 76 -4.32 15.93 -5.15
N LYS A 77 -4.55 14.84 -5.89
CA LYS A 77 -5.81 14.60 -6.63
C LYS A 77 -6.22 13.13 -6.62
N GLY A 78 -7.46 12.88 -7.05
CA GLY A 78 -7.96 11.52 -7.33
C GLY A 78 -7.76 10.53 -6.19
N PHE A 79 -7.27 9.34 -6.53
CA PHE A 79 -7.05 8.24 -5.59
C PHE A 79 -6.01 8.58 -4.51
N GLY A 80 -4.88 9.18 -4.88
CA GLY A 80 -3.84 9.58 -3.91
C GLY A 80 -4.35 10.57 -2.86
N HIS A 81 -5.16 11.56 -3.28
CA HIS A 81 -5.80 12.49 -2.33
C HIS A 81 -6.82 11.79 -1.43
N TRP A 82 -7.61 10.89 -2.01
CA TRP A 82 -8.59 10.10 -1.26
C TRP A 82 -7.91 9.24 -0.18
N LEU A 83 -6.80 8.56 -0.50
CA LEU A 83 -6.02 7.76 0.45
C LEU A 83 -5.56 8.57 1.67
N LEU A 84 -5.06 9.79 1.45
CA LEU A 84 -4.66 10.69 2.52
C LEU A 84 -5.87 11.14 3.36
N LYS A 85 -7.00 11.48 2.71
CA LYS A 85 -8.21 11.95 3.40
C LYS A 85 -8.91 10.85 4.19
N SER A 86 -8.78 9.59 3.75
CA SER A 86 -9.32 8.44 4.48
C SER A 86 -8.39 7.91 5.57
N GLY A 87 -7.22 8.52 5.79
CA GLY A 87 -6.26 8.07 6.82
C GLY A 87 -5.54 6.77 6.49
N ARG A 88 -5.52 6.35 5.22
CA ARG A 88 -4.91 5.08 4.76
C ARG A 88 -3.47 5.24 4.29
N ALA A 89 -3.05 6.48 4.07
CA ALA A 89 -1.71 6.82 3.63
C ALA A 89 -1.23 8.10 4.30
N ARG A 90 0.08 8.31 4.29
CA ARG A 90 0.74 9.57 4.64
C ARG A 90 1.39 10.19 3.41
N LYS A 91 1.76 11.47 3.49
CA LYS A 91 2.56 12.08 2.40
C LYS A 91 3.97 11.48 2.44
N SER A 92 4.44 10.95 1.31
CA SER A 92 5.84 10.50 1.20
C SER A 92 6.79 11.69 1.14
N TYR A 93 8.02 11.51 1.59
CA TYR A 93 9.08 12.52 1.51
C TYR A 93 9.39 12.90 0.04
N TYR A 94 9.40 11.92 -0.86
CA TYR A 94 9.66 12.11 -2.30
C TYR A 94 8.39 12.42 -3.11
N GLY A 95 7.28 12.71 -2.43
CA GLY A 95 5.98 12.97 -3.04
C GLY A 95 5.13 11.71 -3.26
N GLY A 96 3.82 11.92 -3.42
CA GLY A 96 2.84 10.84 -3.48
C GLY A 96 2.22 10.48 -2.12
N ALA A 97 1.28 9.54 -2.15
CA ALA A 97 0.63 8.98 -0.98
C ALA A 97 1.30 7.64 -0.65
N GLU A 98 1.92 7.56 0.51
CA GLU A 98 2.65 6.39 1.01
C GLU A 98 1.78 5.59 1.96
N ILE A 99 1.58 4.32 1.62
CA ILE A 99 0.92 3.32 2.44
C ILE A 99 2.02 2.47 3.10
N TRP A 100 2.05 2.46 4.42
CA TRP A 100 3.02 1.66 5.18
C TRP A 100 2.50 0.23 5.40
N VAL A 101 3.33 -0.78 5.15
CA VAL A 101 2.96 -2.18 5.41
C VAL A 101 3.27 -2.51 6.87
N SER A 102 2.22 -2.59 7.69
CA SER A 102 2.32 -2.87 9.13
C SER A 102 2.28 -4.37 9.44
N GLU A 103 1.85 -5.18 8.47
CA GLU A 103 1.64 -6.62 8.59
C GLU A 103 2.97 -7.39 8.60
N PHE A 104 2.91 -8.66 9.02
CA PHE A 104 4.04 -9.61 9.01
C PHE A 104 5.23 -9.27 9.93
N GLY A 105 5.00 -8.50 11.00
CA GLY A 105 6.01 -8.25 12.03
C GLY A 105 7.22 -7.52 11.46
N GLN A 106 8.42 -8.10 11.59
CA GLN A 106 9.67 -7.58 11.00
C GLN A 106 10.08 -8.29 9.71
N SER A 107 9.31 -9.27 9.21
CA SER A 107 9.72 -10.08 8.05
C SER A 107 9.79 -9.23 6.76
N TYR A 108 11.00 -8.91 6.32
CA TYR A 108 11.26 -8.10 5.15
C TYR A 108 10.62 -8.68 3.88
N GLU A 109 10.82 -9.98 3.63
CA GLU A 109 10.38 -10.62 2.38
C GLU A 109 8.85 -10.67 2.28
N ARG A 110 8.14 -10.95 3.38
CA ARG A 110 6.67 -10.94 3.41
C ARG A 110 6.11 -9.55 3.19
N LYS A 111 6.69 -8.54 3.84
CA LYS A 111 6.29 -7.13 3.66
C LYS A 111 6.54 -6.65 2.22
N ALA A 112 7.70 -6.97 1.66
CA ALA A 112 8.04 -6.61 0.28
C ALA A 112 7.11 -7.29 -0.73
N ALA A 113 6.76 -8.56 -0.50
CA ALA A 113 5.79 -9.28 -1.34
C ALA A 113 4.40 -8.64 -1.28
N MET A 114 3.92 -8.27 -0.10
CA MET A 114 2.65 -7.55 0.07
C MET A 114 2.67 -6.19 -0.64
N ALA A 115 3.72 -5.39 -0.43
CA ALA A 115 3.84 -4.08 -1.06
C ALA A 115 3.86 -4.20 -2.60
N SER A 116 4.60 -5.17 -3.13
CA SER A 116 4.69 -5.44 -4.57
C SER A 116 3.32 -5.79 -5.16
N ALA A 117 2.60 -6.74 -4.56
CA ALA A 117 1.28 -7.14 -5.03
C ALA A 117 0.25 -5.98 -4.96
N MET A 118 0.26 -5.20 -3.88
CA MET A 118 -0.58 -4.00 -3.78
C MET A 118 -0.29 -3.00 -4.91
N ALA A 119 0.99 -2.73 -5.20
CA ALA A 119 1.38 -1.84 -6.28
C ALA A 119 0.93 -2.36 -7.65
N THR A 120 1.01 -3.67 -7.90
CA THR A 120 0.47 -4.28 -9.13
C THR A 120 -1.02 -4.02 -9.28
N VAL A 121 -1.83 -4.28 -8.25
CA VAL A 121 -3.28 -4.05 -8.30
C VAL A 121 -3.61 -2.57 -8.57
N PHE A 122 -2.86 -1.64 -7.96
CA PHE A 122 -3.06 -0.22 -8.21
C PHE A 122 -2.70 0.17 -9.65
N ASN A 123 -1.59 -0.33 -10.19
CA ASN A 123 -1.19 -0.07 -11.58
C ASN A 123 -2.21 -0.66 -12.58
N ASP A 124 -2.71 -1.87 -12.33
CA ASP A 124 -3.73 -2.52 -13.16
C ASP A 124 -5.06 -1.74 -13.14
N ALA A 125 -5.36 -1.08 -12.03
CA ALA A 125 -6.50 -0.16 -11.90
C ALA A 125 -6.24 1.24 -12.50
N GLY A 126 -5.07 1.47 -13.11
CA GLY A 126 -4.69 2.73 -13.74
C GLY A 126 -4.07 3.77 -12.80
N PHE A 127 -3.67 3.40 -11.59
CA PHE A 127 -3.00 4.27 -10.64
C PHE A 127 -1.49 4.02 -10.63
N ASP A 128 -0.73 5.00 -11.12
CA ASP A 128 0.74 4.96 -11.12
C ASP A 128 1.27 4.82 -9.68
N SER A 129 1.84 3.65 -9.39
CA SER A 129 2.33 3.32 -8.06
C SER A 129 3.56 2.41 -8.11
N TYR A 130 4.33 2.40 -7.03
CA TYR A 130 5.48 1.51 -6.89
C TYR A 130 5.64 1.04 -5.44
N ALA A 131 6.18 -0.17 -5.29
CA ALA A 131 6.56 -0.72 -4.00
C ALA A 131 7.99 -0.27 -3.65
N GLY A 132 8.22 0.00 -2.36
CA GLY A 132 9.53 0.22 -1.79
C GLY A 132 9.73 -0.67 -0.56
N SER A 133 10.98 -1.02 -0.29
CA SER A 133 11.35 -1.80 0.88
C SER A 133 12.77 -1.44 1.33
N ARG A 134 13.07 -1.70 2.60
CA ARG A 134 14.39 -1.46 3.20
C ARG A 134 14.64 -2.45 4.32
N LEU A 135 15.86 -2.94 4.43
CA LEU A 135 16.31 -3.62 5.64
C LEU A 135 16.42 -2.63 6.80
N ASP A 136 16.29 -3.14 8.01
CA ASP A 136 16.52 -2.38 9.24
C ASP A 136 17.86 -2.75 9.89
#